data_AF-A0A9D9SPE6-F1
#
_entry.id   AF-A0A9D9SPE6-F1
#
_cell.length_a   1.000
_cell.length_b   1.000
_cell.length_c   1.000
_cell.angle_alpha   90.00
_cell.angle_beta   90.00
_cell.angle_gamma   90.00
#
_symmetry.space_group_name_H-M   'P 1'
#
loop_
_entity.id
_entity.type
_entity.pdbx_description
1 polymer ?
#
loop_
_entity_poly.entity_id
_entity_poly.type
_entity_poly.pdbx_seq_one_letter_code
_entity_poly.pdbx_strand_id
1 'polypeptide(L)'
;MLPSDLAQEINRLAASPPAPETSLELALALMQTRNGGELNRAIGLVEPLARGGSADQRAWQPFARLLLSRLLELRRLEELLDKRSQELRDSQREVRQLNEKLEALKAIERSLAPRPSSALPPSTLSGTASFAPTRRTP
;
A
#
# COMPACT_ATOMS: atom_id res chain seq x y z
N MET A 1 1.89 -15.00 -16.25
CA MET A 1 3.26 -14.73 -16.73
C MET A 1 4.12 -14.45 -15.51
N LEU A 2 5.27 -15.11 -15.34
CA LEU A 2 6.15 -14.78 -14.21
C LEU A 2 6.70 -13.35 -14.41
N PRO A 3 6.95 -12.57 -13.34
CA PRO A 3 7.47 -11.20 -13.47
C PRO A 3 8.78 -11.12 -14.28
N SER A 4 9.62 -12.16 -14.18
CA SER A 4 10.86 -12.32 -14.96
C SER A 4 10.60 -12.42 -16.45
N ASP A 5 9.60 -13.21 -16.85
CA ASP A 5 9.27 -13.46 -18.25
C ASP A 5 8.71 -12.18 -18.88
N LEU A 6 7.94 -11.40 -18.12
CA LEU A 6 7.39 -10.12 -18.58
C LEU A 6 8.50 -9.09 -18.83
N ALA A 7 9.49 -9.00 -17.95
CA ALA A 7 10.61 -8.08 -18.13
C ALA A 7 11.46 -8.44 -19.36
N GLN A 8 11.69 -9.74 -19.61
CA GLN A 8 12.37 -10.21 -20.82
C GLN A 8 11.56 -9.88 -22.08
N GLU A 9 10.25 -10.08 -22.03
CA GLU A 9 9.35 -9.76 -23.14
C GLU A 9 9.33 -8.26 -23.47
N ILE A 10 9.26 -7.40 -22.45
CA ILE A 10 9.35 -5.95 -22.61
C ILE A 10 10.67 -5.56 -23.30
N ASN A 11 11.79 -6.16 -22.89
CA ASN A 11 13.08 -5.90 -23.52
C ASN A 11 13.14 -6.37 -24.98
N ARG A 12 12.58 -7.56 -25.27
CA ARG A 12 12.46 -8.11 -26.63
C ARG A 12 11.65 -7.19 -27.55
N LEU A 13 10.48 -6.74 -27.07
CA LEU A 13 9.60 -5.85 -27.82
C LEU A 13 10.21 -4.45 -27.98
N ALA A 14 10.89 -3.93 -26.95
CA ALA A 14 11.58 -2.64 -27.03
C ALA A 14 12.79 -2.64 -27.99
N ALA A 15 13.43 -3.79 -28.19
CA ALA A 15 14.52 -3.95 -29.15
C ALA A 15 14.02 -4.16 -30.59
N SER A 16 12.72 -4.45 -30.78
CA SER A 16 12.14 -4.67 -32.10
C SER A 16 11.92 -3.33 -32.82
N PRO A 17 11.97 -3.31 -34.16
CA PRO A 17 11.69 -2.10 -34.93
C PRO A 17 10.30 -1.53 -34.59
N PRO A 18 10.15 -0.19 -34.55
CA PRO A 18 8.87 0.43 -34.26
C PRO A 18 7.89 0.18 -35.40
N ALA A 19 6.93 -0.71 -35.16
CA ALA A 19 5.79 -0.99 -36.01
C ALA A 19 4.51 -0.82 -35.19
N PRO A 20 3.33 -0.62 -35.83
CA PRO A 20 2.07 -0.47 -35.10
C PRO A 20 1.79 -1.65 -34.16
N GLU A 21 2.02 -2.87 -34.63
CA GLU A 21 1.84 -4.11 -33.87
C GLU A 21 2.78 -4.19 -32.67
N THR A 22 4.10 -4.05 -32.88
CA THR A 22 5.10 -4.12 -31.80
C THR A 22 4.91 -3.01 -30.77
N SER A 23 4.44 -1.83 -31.18
CA SER A 23 4.12 -0.72 -30.27
C SER A 23 2.91 -1.03 -29.39
N LEU A 24 1.89 -1.69 -29.93
CA LEU A 24 0.70 -2.10 -29.18
C LEU A 24 1.01 -3.26 -28.22
N GLU A 25 1.78 -4.25 -28.67
CA GLU A 25 2.24 -5.36 -27.81
C GLU A 25 3.09 -4.84 -26.65
N LEU A 26 4.03 -3.93 -26.94
CA LEU A 26 4.86 -3.31 -25.92
C LEU A 26 3.99 -2.53 -24.92
N ALA A 27 3.03 -1.73 -25.39
CA ALA A 27 2.11 -1.01 -24.50
C ALA A 27 1.30 -1.95 -23.59
N LEU A 28 0.85 -3.10 -24.10
CA LEU A 28 0.15 -4.12 -23.31
C LEU A 28 1.06 -4.79 -22.27
N ALA A 29 2.32 -5.04 -22.61
CA ALA A 29 3.30 -5.58 -21.67
C ALA A 29 3.63 -4.57 -20.56
N LEU A 30 3.82 -3.30 -20.93
CA LEU A 30 4.07 -2.20 -19.99
C LEU A 30 2.89 -1.98 -19.03
N MET A 31 1.65 -2.09 -19.52
CA MET A 31 0.43 -1.99 -18.70
C MET A 31 0.39 -3.03 -17.56
N GLN A 32 1.01 -4.20 -17.74
CA GLN A 32 1.02 -5.25 -16.72
C GLN A 32 1.99 -4.96 -15.56
N THR A 33 2.97 -4.07 -15.75
CA THR A 33 3.97 -3.75 -14.73
C THR A 33 3.41 -2.94 -13.56
N ARG A 34 2.25 -2.26 -13.76
CA ARG A 34 1.62 -1.36 -12.77
C ARG A 34 2.59 -0.31 -12.19
N ASN A 35 3.52 0.15 -13.04
CA ASN A 35 4.46 1.21 -12.73
C ASN A 35 4.02 2.47 -13.49
N GLY A 36 3.75 3.56 -12.77
CA GLY A 36 3.29 4.82 -13.39
C GLY A 36 4.24 5.39 -14.44
N GLY A 37 5.56 5.14 -14.32
CA GLY A 37 6.54 5.51 -15.35
C GLY A 37 6.33 4.75 -16.66
N GLU A 38 6.16 3.44 -16.57
CA GLU A 38 5.90 2.57 -17.73
C GLU A 38 4.51 2.81 -18.32
N LEU A 39 3.52 3.20 -17.50
CA LEU A 39 2.20 3.57 -17.98
C LEU A 39 2.25 4.82 -18.88
N ASN A 40 3.00 5.85 -18.48
CA ASN A 40 3.20 7.03 -19.32
C ASN A 40 3.93 6.70 -20.63
N ARG A 41 4.91 5.81 -20.57
CA ARG A 41 5.59 5.29 -21.77
C ARG A 41 4.62 4.55 -22.70
N ALA A 42 3.76 3.70 -22.15
CA ALA A 42 2.73 2.98 -22.92
C ALA A 42 1.76 3.96 -23.62
N ILE A 43 1.31 5.01 -22.92
CA ILE A 43 0.46 6.05 -23.51
C ILE A 43 1.16 6.71 -24.70
N GLY A 44 2.43 7.09 -24.54
CA GLY A 44 3.23 7.72 -25.58
C GLY A 44 3.44 6.86 -26.84
N LEU A 45 3.42 5.52 -26.70
CA LEU A 45 3.51 4.59 -27.84
C LEU A 45 2.19 4.47 -28.61
N VAL A 46 1.06 4.47 -27.91
CA VAL A 46 -0.27 4.21 -28.50
C VAL A 46 -0.90 5.49 -29.07
N GLU A 47 -0.62 6.64 -28.46
CA GLU A 47 -1.23 7.91 -28.83
C GLU A 47 -0.99 8.34 -30.30
N PRO A 48 0.23 8.19 -30.86
CA PRO A 48 0.46 8.45 -32.28
C PRO A 48 -0.32 7.49 -33.20
N LEU A 49 -0.50 6.22 -32.80
CA LEU A 49 -1.26 5.24 -33.58
C LEU A 49 -2.76 5.54 -33.56
N ALA A 50 -3.28 6.05 -32.44
CA ALA A 50 -4.67 6.46 -32.32
C ALA A 50 -5.01 7.70 -33.18
N ARG A 51 -4.03 8.59 -33.39
CA ARG A 51 -4.14 9.84 -34.14
C ARG A 51 -3.67 9.75 -35.61
N GLY A 52 -2.74 8.83 -35.91
CA GLY A 52 -1.96 8.79 -37.15
C GLY A 52 -2.73 8.31 -38.38
N GLY A 53 -2.34 8.78 -39.56
CA GLY A 53 -3.11 8.64 -40.80
C GLY A 53 -2.50 7.76 -41.90
N SER A 54 -1.33 7.15 -41.67
CA SER A 54 -0.72 6.26 -42.67
C SER A 54 -1.62 5.05 -42.95
N ALA A 55 -1.49 4.45 -44.14
CA ALA A 55 -2.35 3.33 -44.54
C ALA A 55 -2.24 2.15 -43.54
N ASP A 56 -1.03 1.84 -43.08
CA ASP A 56 -0.78 0.77 -42.12
C ASP A 56 -1.33 1.09 -40.73
N GLN A 57 -1.30 2.36 -40.29
CA GLN A 57 -1.85 2.77 -38.99
C GLN A 57 -3.38 2.79 -38.97
N ARG A 58 -4.03 3.05 -40.12
CA ARG A 58 -5.50 3.10 -40.21
C ARG A 58 -6.15 1.79 -39.80
N ALA A 59 -5.54 0.64 -40.10
CA ALA A 59 -6.04 -0.66 -39.68
C ALA A 59 -6.04 -0.84 -38.15
N TRP A 60 -5.04 -0.25 -37.48
CA TRP A 60 -4.86 -0.36 -36.02
C TRP A 60 -5.55 0.74 -35.23
N GLN A 61 -6.01 1.81 -35.86
CA GLN A 61 -6.63 2.96 -35.18
C GLN A 61 -7.76 2.60 -34.20
N PRO A 62 -8.75 1.74 -34.56
CA PRO A 62 -9.84 1.42 -33.65
C PRO A 62 -9.33 0.77 -32.36
N PHE A 63 -8.35 -0.14 -32.50
CA PHE A 63 -7.75 -0.81 -31.36
C PHE A 63 -6.85 0.13 -30.54
N ALA A 64 -6.04 0.96 -31.20
CA ALA A 64 -5.20 1.96 -30.54
C ALA A 64 -6.04 2.96 -29.73
N ARG A 65 -7.19 3.41 -30.24
CA ARG A 65 -8.11 4.28 -29.50
C ARG A 65 -8.70 3.61 -28.27
N LEU A 66 -9.12 2.34 -28.39
CA LEU A 66 -9.62 1.57 -27.26
C LEU A 66 -8.53 1.40 -26.19
N LEU A 67 -7.33 1.00 -26.60
CA LEU A 67 -6.21 0.81 -25.68
C LEU A 67 -5.80 2.12 -25.01
N LEU A 68 -5.73 3.22 -25.77
CA LEU A 68 -5.43 4.54 -25.23
C LEU A 68 -6.46 4.96 -24.17
N SER A 69 -7.76 4.76 -24.44
CA SER A 69 -8.81 5.06 -23.46
C SER A 69 -8.62 4.27 -22.17
N ARG A 70 -8.23 3.00 -22.27
CA ARG A 70 -7.95 2.14 -21.11
C ARG A 70 -6.71 2.59 -20.33
N LEU A 71 -5.63 2.97 -21.01
CA LEU A 71 -4.41 3.43 -20.35
C LEU A 71 -4.65 4.74 -19.59
N LEU A 72 -5.44 5.66 -20.15
CA LEU A 72 -5.82 6.91 -19.48
C LEU A 72 -6.71 6.66 -18.26
N GLU A 73 -7.64 5.70 -18.35
CA GLU A 73 -8.46 5.28 -17.21
C GLU A 73 -7.61 4.68 -16.09
N LEU A 74 -6.65 3.81 -16.43
CA LEU A 74 -5.69 3.26 -15.46
C LEU A 74 -4.90 4.36 -14.76
N ARG A 75 -4.41 5.35 -15.50
CA ARG A 75 -3.68 6.49 -14.92
C ARG A 75 -4.55 7.26 -13.93
N ARG A 76 -5.80 7.54 -14.29
CA ARG A 76 -6.75 8.21 -13.40
C ARG A 76 -7.02 7.40 -12.13
N LEU A 77 -7.09 6.08 -12.24
CA LEU A 77 -7.27 5.20 -11.08
C LEU A 77 -6.03 5.19 -10.18
N GLU A 78 -4.82 5.17 -10.74
CA GLU A 78 -3.58 5.30 -9.98
C GLU A 78 -3.53 6.63 -9.21
N GLU A 79 -3.85 7.75 -9.87
CA GLU A 79 -3.91 9.07 -9.23
C GLU A 79 -4.93 9.12 -8.07
N LEU A 80 -6.08 8.44 -8.22
CA LEU A 80 -7.07 8.33 -7.14
C LEU A 80 -6.57 7.45 -5.98
N LEU A 81 -5.89 6.35 -6.27
CA LEU A 81 -5.32 5.47 -5.24
C LEU A 81 -4.25 6.20 -4.42
N ASP A 82 -3.38 6.97 -5.07
CA ASP A 82 -2.36 7.77 -4.39
C ASP A 82 -2.99 8.81 -3.47
N LYS A 83 -4.04 9.50 -3.94
CA LYS A 83 -4.80 10.44 -3.12
C LYS A 83 -5.43 9.77 -1.90
N ARG A 84 -6.06 8.60 -2.07
CA ARG A 84 -6.66 7.84 -0.96
C ARG A 84 -5.61 7.34 0.03
N SER A 85 -4.45 6.92 -0.44
CA SER A 85 -3.32 6.51 0.39
C SER A 85 -2.82 7.66 1.27
N GLN A 86 -2.75 8.87 0.70
CA GLN A 86 -2.38 10.07 1.45
C GLN A 86 -3.43 10.44 2.50
N GLU A 87 -4.72 10.48 2.14
CA GLU A 87 -5.82 10.72 3.07
C GLU A 87 -5.80 9.73 4.26
N LEU A 88 -5.54 8.44 3.99
CA LEU A 88 -5.43 7.41 5.03
C LEU A 88 -4.26 7.68 5.99
N ARG A 89 -3.10 8.06 5.47
CA ARG A 89 -1.92 8.37 6.28
C ARG A 89 -2.15 9.58 7.17
N ASP A 90 -2.81 10.60 6.65
CA ASP A 90 -3.10 11.82 7.40
C ASP A 90 -4.16 11.57 8.49
N SER A 91 -5.22 10.82 8.19
CA SER A 91 -6.19 10.37 9.20
C SER A 91 -5.54 9.55 10.32
N GLN A 92 -4.61 8.63 9.98
CA GLN A 92 -3.87 7.88 10.99
C GLN A 92 -2.97 8.77 11.87
N ARG A 93 -2.41 9.86 11.33
CA ARG A 93 -1.64 10.84 12.12
C ARG A 93 -2.54 11.58 13.10
N GLU A 94 -3.71 12.01 12.64
CA GLU A 94 -4.70 12.68 13.49
C GLU A 94 -5.16 11.76 14.63
N VAL A 95 -5.46 10.49 14.33
CA VAL A 95 -5.82 9.49 15.35
C VAL A 95 -4.70 9.31 16.38
N ARG A 96 -3.44 9.26 15.96
CA ARG A 96 -2.31 9.19 16.90
C ARG A 96 -2.24 10.43 17.80
N GLN A 97 -2.38 11.62 17.22
CA GLN A 97 -2.39 12.87 17.98
C GLN A 97 -3.53 12.95 18.99
N LEU A 98 -4.74 12.50 18.61
CA LEU A 98 -5.89 12.45 19.50
C LEU A 98 -5.67 11.45 20.65
N ASN A 99 -5.09 10.29 20.38
CA ASN A 99 -4.73 9.32 21.42
C ASN A 99 -3.71 9.88 22.40
N GLU A 100 -2.67 10.57 21.92
CA GLU A 100 -1.69 11.23 22.80
C GLU A 100 -2.35 12.26 23.72
N LYS A 101 -3.30 13.05 23.22
CA LYS A 101 -4.07 14.00 24.03
C LYS A 101 -4.94 13.28 25.06
N LEU A 102 -5.61 12.20 24.69
CA LEU A 102 -6.42 11.41 25.62
C LEU A 102 -5.56 10.80 26.74
N GLU A 103 -4.40 10.25 26.42
CA GLU A 103 -3.47 9.73 27.42
C GLU A 103 -2.92 10.83 28.33
N ALA A 104 -2.62 12.03 27.78
CA ALA A 104 -2.25 13.18 28.59
C ALA A 104 -3.37 13.61 29.55
N LEU A 105 -4.63 13.62 29.10
CA LEU A 105 -5.79 13.92 29.94
C LEU A 105 -6.00 12.86 31.03
N LYS A 106 -5.88 11.57 30.70
CA LYS A 106 -5.92 10.49 31.69
C LYS A 106 -4.81 10.61 32.73
N ALA A 107 -3.60 10.99 32.33
CA ALA A 107 -2.49 11.21 33.25
C ALA A 107 -2.79 12.36 34.22
N ILE A 108 -3.38 13.44 33.71
CA ILE A 108 -3.87 14.57 34.52
C ILE A 108 -4.93 14.07 35.52
N GLU A 109 -5.97 13.37 35.07
CA GLU A 109 -7.00 12.78 35.94
C GLU A 109 -6.41 11.87 37.02
N ARG A 110 -5.44 11.02 36.67
CA ARG A 110 -4.75 10.14 37.60
C ARG A 110 -3.95 10.92 38.66
N SER A 111 -3.36 12.04 38.28
CA SER A 111 -2.62 12.91 39.22
C SER A 111 -3.52 13.75 40.12
N LEU A 112 -4.74 14.08 39.69
CA LEU A 112 -5.74 14.85 40.45
C LEU A 112 -6.62 13.98 41.34
N ALA A 113 -6.79 12.69 41.03
CA ALA A 113 -7.47 11.76 41.91
C ALA A 113 -6.75 11.69 43.27
N PRO A 114 -7.43 11.98 44.40
CA PRO A 114 -6.84 11.83 45.72
C PRO A 114 -6.37 10.39 45.86
N ARG A 115 -5.08 10.19 46.16
CA ARG A 115 -4.55 8.86 46.51
C ARG A 115 -5.50 8.27 47.55
N PRO A 116 -6.16 7.10 47.34
CA PRO A 116 -6.62 6.35 48.49
C PRO A 116 -5.36 6.15 49.33
N SER A 117 -5.40 6.69 50.55
CA SER A 117 -4.43 6.39 51.59
C SER A 117 -4.18 4.89 51.53
N SER A 118 -3.03 4.50 50.98
CA SER A 118 -2.46 3.20 51.28
C SER A 118 -2.12 3.33 52.75
N ALA A 119 -3.10 2.97 53.59
CA ALA A 119 -2.86 2.66 54.97
C ALA A 119 -1.65 1.72 55.01
N LEU A 120 -0.73 2.06 55.91
CA LEU A 120 0.53 1.37 56.12
C LEU A 120 0.36 -0.16 56.21
N PRO A 121 1.39 -0.92 55.82
CA PRO A 121 1.37 -2.38 55.95
C PRO A 121 1.22 -2.77 57.43
N PRO A 122 0.40 -3.77 57.80
CA PRO A 122 0.57 -4.40 59.09
C PRO A 122 1.88 -5.19 59.06
N SER A 123 2.94 -4.57 59.58
CA SER A 123 4.10 -5.29 60.11
C SER A 123 3.63 -6.15 61.28
N THR A 124 3.20 -7.38 61.03
CA THR A 124 3.08 -8.40 62.06
C THR A 124 4.37 -9.21 62.12
N LEU A 125 5.20 -8.80 63.07
CA LEU A 125 6.14 -9.56 63.88
C LEU A 125 6.27 -11.06 63.56
N SER A 126 7.54 -11.48 63.44
CA SER A 126 8.05 -12.84 63.54
C SER A 126 7.23 -13.78 64.43
N GLY A 127 6.82 -14.90 63.83
CA GLY A 127 6.39 -16.11 64.53
C GLY A 127 7.11 -17.32 63.94
N THR A 128 8.20 -17.71 64.58
CA THR A 128 8.88 -19.00 64.40
C THR A 128 7.96 -20.14 64.84
N ALA A 129 7.59 -21.03 63.90
CA ALA A 129 7.23 -22.43 64.14
C ALA A 129 7.05 -23.08 62.74
N SER A 130 8.04 -23.75 62.17
CA SER A 130 8.29 -25.18 62.39
C SER A 130 7.01 -25.95 62.71
N PHE A 131 6.38 -26.55 61.69
CA PHE A 131 5.79 -27.88 61.80
C PHE A 131 5.49 -28.45 60.39
N ALA A 132 6.26 -29.45 60.00
CA ALA A 132 5.85 -30.41 58.97
C ALA A 132 4.73 -31.30 59.52
N PRO A 133 3.83 -31.82 58.67
CA PRO A 133 3.79 -33.27 58.63
C PRO A 133 3.55 -33.87 57.24
N THR A 134 4.15 -35.05 57.11
CA THR A 134 4.06 -36.07 56.09
C THR A 134 2.64 -36.65 55.92
N ARG A 135 2.20 -36.93 54.69
CA ARG A 135 1.59 -38.21 54.22
C ARG A 135 1.09 -38.05 52.78
N ARG A 136 1.70 -38.74 51.80
CA ARG A 136 1.51 -40.16 51.42
C ARG A 136 0.29 -40.33 50.49
N THR A 137 0.64 -40.48 49.21
CA THR A 137 0.09 -41.31 48.09
C THR A 137 -0.96 -42.38 48.44
N PRO A 138 -1.68 -42.96 47.46
CA PRO A 138 -1.40 -43.09 46.01
C PRO A 138 -2.33 -42.35 45.05
#